data_AF-A0A4Q4CWD5-F1
#
_entry.id   AF-A0A4Q4CWD5-F1
#
_cell.length_a   1.000
_cell.length_b   1.000
_cell.length_c   1.000
_cell.angle_alpha   90.00
_cell.angle_beta   90.00
_cell.angle_gamma   90.00
#
_symmetry.space_group_name_H-M   'P 1'
#
loop_
_entity.id
_entity.type
_entity.pdbx_description
1 polymer ?
#
loop_
_entity_poly.entity_id
_entity_poly.type
_entity_poly.pdbx_seq_one_letter_code
_entity_poly.pdbx_strand_id
1 'polypeptide(L)'
;MSREPQAEAVIDLDTYRSNLEALRAAAPGALQMPVVKADAYGHGLAPVARAAREAGADWLGVATGAEALALREAGDTGPVLCWLAAPGADFTSLAEADVEVTGVWSHFACADEPDHPANDEQERVFTESVEQLEAAGIAPRLRHLANSAATLVRPSSHLDLVRVGIASYGISPDAALQHGVALRPVMTLRGRAVSVKRVPAGRGVSYGHTYVTD
;
A
#
# COMPACT_ATOMS: atom_id res chain seq x y z
N MET A 1 -11.05 29.22 20.59
CA MET A 1 -11.35 29.31 19.14
C MET A 1 -10.42 28.35 18.42
N SER A 2 -10.92 27.22 17.93
CA SER A 2 -10.12 26.38 17.03
C SER A 2 -9.96 27.14 15.71
N ARG A 3 -8.72 27.39 15.31
CA ARG A 3 -8.43 27.99 14.00
C ARG A 3 -8.49 26.84 12.99
N GLU A 4 -9.50 26.85 12.12
CA GLU A 4 -9.51 25.95 10.96
C GLU A 4 -8.24 26.17 10.13
N PRO A 5 -7.59 25.09 9.66
CA PRO A 5 -6.38 25.20 8.86
C PRO A 5 -6.67 25.87 7.51
N GLN A 6 -5.68 26.59 6.98
CA GLN A 6 -5.77 27.27 5.67
C GLN A 6 -5.86 26.27 4.49
N ALA A 7 -5.24 25.11 4.66
CA ALA A 7 -5.28 23.98 3.75
C ALA A 7 -5.23 22.68 4.58
N GLU A 8 -5.92 21.65 4.11
CA GLU A 8 -5.99 20.35 4.79
C GLU A 8 -6.14 19.21 3.77
N ALA A 9 -5.62 18.04 4.15
CA ALA A 9 -5.91 16.77 3.49
C ALA A 9 -7.00 16.05 4.30
N VAL A 10 -8.18 15.87 3.69
CA VAL A 10 -9.30 15.15 4.30
C VAL A 10 -9.23 13.69 3.88
N ILE A 11 -9.30 12.79 4.85
CA ILE A 11 -9.19 11.33 4.64
C ILE A 11 -10.55 10.69 4.91
N ASP A 12 -11.15 10.10 3.87
CA ASP A 12 -12.43 9.40 3.96
C ASP A 12 -12.20 7.91 4.30
N LEU A 13 -12.20 7.59 5.59
CA LEU A 13 -11.99 6.22 6.07
C LEU A 13 -13.14 5.27 5.70
N ASP A 14 -14.34 5.76 5.42
CA ASP A 14 -15.44 4.91 4.95
C ASP A 14 -15.16 4.44 3.53
N THR A 15 -14.72 5.37 2.67
CA THR A 15 -14.26 5.05 1.32
C THR A 15 -13.06 4.09 1.35
N TYR A 16 -12.11 4.27 2.27
CA TYR A 16 -10.98 3.34 2.45
C TYR A 16 -11.46 1.91 2.77
N ARG A 17 -12.40 1.76 3.71
CA ARG A 17 -12.97 0.45 4.07
C ARG A 17 -13.71 -0.19 2.89
N SER A 18 -14.52 0.57 2.14
CA SER A 18 -15.19 0.07 0.94
C SER A 18 -14.22 -0.38 -0.16
N ASN A 19 -13.09 0.33 -0.35
CA ASN A 19 -12.05 -0.11 -1.28
C ASN A 19 -11.44 -1.45 -0.84
N LEU A 20 -11.18 -1.65 0.46
CA LEU A 20 -10.66 -2.90 0.99
C LEU A 20 -11.62 -4.07 0.79
N GLU A 21 -12.92 -3.85 1.00
CA GLU A 21 -13.96 -4.86 0.71
C GLU A 21 -13.97 -5.25 -0.76
N ALA A 22 -13.92 -4.27 -1.67
CA ALA A 22 -13.88 -4.52 -3.11
C ALA A 22 -12.60 -5.27 -3.54
N LEU A 23 -11.45 -4.93 -2.95
CA LEU A 23 -10.19 -5.62 -3.20
C LEU A 23 -10.18 -7.05 -2.64
N ARG A 24 -10.85 -7.30 -1.51
CA ARG A 24 -11.01 -8.65 -0.98
C ARG A 24 -11.88 -9.51 -1.89
N ALA A 25 -12.95 -8.93 -2.45
CA ALA A 25 -13.78 -9.61 -3.44
C ALA A 25 -13.02 -9.95 -4.73
N ALA A 26 -11.98 -9.18 -5.08
CA ALA A 26 -11.12 -9.43 -6.25
C ALA A 26 -10.11 -10.57 -6.06
N ALA A 27 -9.81 -10.96 -4.81
CA ALA A 27 -8.89 -12.05 -4.48
C ALA A 27 -9.56 -13.06 -3.51
N PRO A 28 -10.63 -13.74 -3.94
CA PRO A 28 -11.36 -14.64 -3.06
C PRO A 28 -10.48 -15.81 -2.62
N GLY A 29 -10.38 -16.03 -1.31
CA GLY A 29 -9.61 -17.13 -0.70
C GLY A 29 -8.20 -16.77 -0.26
N ALA A 30 -7.65 -15.62 -0.69
CA ALA A 30 -6.40 -15.10 -0.14
C ALA A 30 -6.67 -14.22 1.09
N LEU A 31 -5.78 -14.29 2.07
CA LEU A 31 -5.73 -13.30 3.15
C LEU A 31 -5.40 -11.92 2.57
N GLN A 32 -5.84 -10.85 3.23
CA GLN A 32 -5.57 -9.48 2.79
C GLN A 32 -4.60 -8.77 3.73
N MET A 33 -3.53 -8.21 3.17
CA MET A 33 -2.58 -7.33 3.86
C MET A 33 -2.59 -5.92 3.26
N PRO A 34 -3.34 -4.97 3.83
CA PRO A 34 -3.20 -3.56 3.48
C PRO A 34 -1.82 -3.03 3.86
N VAL A 35 -1.19 -2.32 2.93
CA VAL A 35 0.13 -1.73 3.12
C VAL A 35 -0.02 -0.28 3.58
N VAL A 36 0.43 -0.01 4.81
CA VAL A 36 0.30 1.28 5.50
C VAL A 36 1.64 1.96 5.75
N LYS A 37 2.70 1.56 5.04
CA LYS A 37 4.00 2.26 5.05
C LYS A 37 3.89 3.74 4.65
N ALA A 38 4.92 4.51 4.96
CA ALA A 38 5.05 5.94 4.68
C ALA A 38 3.85 6.73 5.22
N ASP A 39 3.53 6.52 6.50
CA ASP A 39 2.36 7.14 7.16
C ASP A 39 1.04 6.85 6.43
N ALA A 40 0.81 5.59 6.07
CA ALA A 40 -0.28 5.17 5.19
C ALA A 40 -0.34 5.97 3.89
N TYR A 41 0.81 6.09 3.21
CA TYR A 41 0.94 6.87 1.97
C TYR A 41 0.49 8.33 2.17
N GLY A 42 0.79 8.91 3.34
CA GLY A 42 0.38 10.26 3.74
C GLY A 42 -1.08 10.41 4.20
N HIS A 43 -1.82 9.31 4.38
CA HIS A 43 -3.22 9.33 4.84
C HIS A 43 -3.34 9.20 6.37
N GLY A 44 -2.23 9.03 7.09
CA GLY A 44 -2.18 8.90 8.54
C GLY A 44 -2.20 7.45 8.99
N LEU A 45 -1.08 6.98 9.55
CA LEU A 45 -0.81 5.59 9.90
C LEU A 45 -1.87 5.00 10.83
N ALA A 46 -2.06 5.60 12.01
CA ALA A 46 -2.94 5.09 13.05
C ALA A 46 -4.43 5.02 12.65
N PRO A 47 -5.05 6.10 12.11
CA PRO A 47 -6.46 6.03 11.70
C PRO A 47 -6.69 5.04 10.55
N VAL A 48 -5.79 4.99 9.56
CA VAL A 48 -5.91 4.06 8.44
C VAL A 48 -5.72 2.61 8.88
N ALA A 49 -4.73 2.32 9.73
CA ALA A 49 -4.51 0.98 10.26
C ALA A 49 -5.72 0.47 11.06
N ARG A 50 -6.33 1.33 11.88
CA ARG A 50 -7.57 1.02 12.59
C ARG A 50 -8.71 0.71 11.62
N ALA A 51 -8.92 1.56 10.62
CA ALA A 51 -9.96 1.35 9.61
C ALA A 51 -9.73 0.05 8.82
N ALA A 52 -8.48 -0.31 8.51
CA ALA A 52 -8.13 -1.57 7.87
C ALA A 52 -8.54 -2.77 8.73
N ARG A 53 -8.25 -2.73 10.04
CA ARG A 53 -8.67 -3.78 10.99
C ARG A 53 -10.18 -3.88 11.11
N GLU A 54 -10.89 -2.76 11.18
CA GLU A 54 -12.35 -2.72 11.21
C GLU A 54 -12.98 -3.29 9.93
N ALA A 55 -12.31 -3.14 8.79
CA ALA A 55 -12.68 -3.78 7.52
C ALA A 55 -12.19 -5.25 7.40
N GLY A 56 -11.67 -5.85 8.48
CA GLY A 56 -11.30 -7.26 8.55
C GLY A 56 -9.92 -7.60 7.95
N ALA A 57 -8.99 -6.65 7.84
CA ALA A 57 -7.63 -6.93 7.38
C ALA A 57 -6.92 -7.96 8.28
N ASP A 58 -6.45 -9.05 7.65
CA ASP A 58 -5.75 -10.15 8.33
C ASP A 58 -4.37 -9.72 8.82
N TRP A 59 -3.67 -8.92 8.00
CA TRP A 59 -2.33 -8.42 8.27
C TRP A 59 -2.23 -6.92 7.96
N LEU A 60 -1.20 -6.27 8.48
CA LEU A 60 -0.75 -4.96 8.00
C LEU A 60 0.69 -5.06 7.49
N GLY A 61 1.00 -4.34 6.42
CA GLY A 61 2.36 -4.25 5.87
C GLY A 61 2.97 -2.86 6.06
N VAL A 62 4.19 -2.79 6.61
CA VAL A 62 4.98 -1.57 6.74
C VAL A 62 6.38 -1.76 6.14
N ALA A 63 7.09 -0.67 5.88
CA ALA A 63 8.45 -0.75 5.37
C ALA A 63 9.45 -0.96 6.52
N THR A 64 9.40 -0.13 7.56
CA THR A 64 10.46 -0.05 8.57
C THR A 64 10.02 -0.49 9.96
N GLY A 65 10.98 -0.87 10.80
CA GLY A 65 10.70 -1.20 12.20
C GLY A 65 10.09 -0.04 12.99
N ALA A 66 10.45 1.21 12.67
CA ALA A 66 9.86 2.40 13.30
C ALA A 66 8.35 2.52 13.02
N GLU A 67 7.91 2.22 11.79
CA GLU A 67 6.48 2.21 11.46
C GLU A 67 5.75 1.07 12.16
N ALA A 68 6.37 -0.11 12.28
CA ALA A 68 5.80 -1.23 13.03
C ALA A 68 5.60 -0.88 14.52
N LEU A 69 6.60 -0.24 15.13
CA LEU A 69 6.52 0.23 16.52
C LEU A 69 5.44 1.31 16.69
N ALA A 70 5.33 2.27 15.76
CA ALA A 70 4.28 3.28 15.79
C ALA A 70 2.87 2.69 15.71
N LEU A 71 2.67 1.58 14.97
CA LEU A 71 1.40 0.83 14.99
C LEU A 71 1.11 0.23 16.37
N ARG A 72 2.13 -0.34 17.04
CA ARG A 72 1.98 -0.89 18.40
C ARG A 72 1.65 0.19 19.42
N GLU A 73 2.31 1.34 19.35
CA GLU A 73 2.01 2.51 20.20
C GLU A 73 0.58 3.04 19.98
N ALA A 74 0.06 2.97 18.75
CA ALA A 74 -1.32 3.31 18.42
C ALA A 74 -2.36 2.27 18.85
N GLY A 75 -1.93 1.12 19.39
CA GLY A 75 -2.77 0.06 19.94
C GLY A 75 -3.10 -1.08 18.97
N ASP A 76 -2.46 -1.19 17.80
CA ASP A 76 -2.63 -2.37 16.95
C ASP A 76 -1.95 -3.59 17.57
N THR A 77 -2.68 -4.71 17.67
CA THR A 77 -2.17 -5.97 18.24
C THR A 77 -2.16 -7.13 17.24
N GLY A 78 -2.62 -6.91 16.01
CA GLY A 78 -2.71 -7.97 15.00
C GLY A 78 -1.38 -8.25 14.30
N PRO A 79 -1.34 -9.23 13.38
CA PRO A 79 -0.16 -9.54 12.59
C PRO A 79 0.32 -8.34 11.76
N VAL A 80 1.63 -8.06 11.80
CA VAL A 80 2.29 -6.98 11.04
C VAL A 80 3.53 -7.55 10.37
N LEU A 81 3.69 -7.30 9.06
CA LEU A 81 4.90 -7.59 8.31
C LEU A 81 5.71 -6.30 8.10
N CYS A 82 7.01 -6.34 8.40
CA CYS A 82 7.98 -5.28 8.14
C CYS A 82 9.11 -5.86 7.28
N TRP A 83 9.41 -5.25 6.13
CA TRP A 83 10.28 -5.86 5.12
C TRP A 83 11.56 -5.09 4.76
N LEU A 84 11.69 -3.82 5.13
CA LEU A 84 12.98 -3.10 5.06
C LEU A 84 13.67 -3.20 6.41
N ALA A 85 14.55 -4.18 6.53
CA ALA A 85 15.59 -4.17 7.55
C ALA A 85 16.85 -3.54 6.93
N ALA A 86 17.31 -2.43 7.51
CA ALA A 86 18.49 -1.73 7.01
C ALA A 86 19.76 -2.59 7.18
N PRO A 87 20.81 -2.36 6.38
CA PRO A 87 22.13 -2.91 6.65
C PRO A 87 22.57 -2.56 8.08
N GLY A 88 22.82 -3.57 8.92
CA GLY A 88 23.12 -3.42 10.36
C GLY A 88 21.95 -3.72 11.31
N ALA A 89 20.80 -4.16 10.81
CA ALA A 89 19.77 -4.76 11.66
C ALA A 89 20.32 -6.01 12.38
N ASP A 90 20.06 -6.11 13.69
CA ASP A 90 20.51 -7.24 14.52
C ASP A 90 19.57 -8.43 14.35
N PHE A 91 19.90 -9.29 13.39
CA PHE A 91 19.23 -10.58 13.18
C PHE A 91 19.81 -11.70 14.07
N THR A 92 20.82 -11.43 14.91
CA THR A 92 21.43 -12.42 15.82
C THR A 92 20.45 -12.79 16.95
N SER A 93 19.65 -11.84 17.41
CA SER A 93 18.51 -12.08 18.32
C SER A 93 17.38 -12.94 17.73
N LEU A 94 17.22 -12.97 16.41
CA LEU A 94 16.23 -13.81 15.72
C LEU A 94 16.72 -15.27 15.67
N ALA A 95 17.99 -15.49 15.37
CA ALA A 95 18.55 -16.84 15.30
C ALA A 95 18.75 -17.53 16.67
N GLU A 96 18.94 -16.79 17.77
CA GLU A 96 19.07 -17.36 19.12
C GLU A 96 17.72 -17.72 19.80
N ALA A 97 16.59 -17.35 19.17
CA ALA A 97 15.24 -17.54 19.69
C ALA A 97 14.38 -18.56 18.91
N ASP A 98 15.00 -19.39 18.07
CA ASP A 98 14.36 -20.41 17.22
C ASP A 98 13.35 -19.85 16.20
N VAL A 99 13.83 -18.98 15.31
CA VAL A 99 12.98 -18.23 14.37
C VAL A 99 12.42 -19.07 13.21
N GLU A 100 11.09 -19.08 13.14
CA GLU A 100 10.24 -19.71 12.13
C GLU A 100 10.13 -18.86 10.85
N VAL A 101 10.31 -19.48 9.68
CA VAL A 101 10.01 -18.88 8.36
C VAL A 101 8.49 -18.80 8.20
N THR A 102 7.90 -17.69 8.63
CA THR A 102 6.43 -17.51 8.61
C THR A 102 5.88 -17.21 7.22
N GLY A 103 6.71 -16.78 6.26
CA GLY A 103 6.29 -16.60 4.88
C GLY A 103 7.43 -16.41 3.87
N VAL A 104 7.13 -16.70 2.60
CA VAL A 104 7.99 -16.54 1.43
C VAL A 104 7.32 -15.57 0.48
N TRP A 105 8.08 -14.60 -0.02
CA TRP A 105 7.50 -13.54 -0.83
C TRP A 105 8.48 -12.95 -1.83
N SER A 106 7.90 -12.35 -2.87
CA SER A 106 8.62 -11.51 -3.83
C SER A 106 7.70 -10.37 -4.29
N HIS A 107 8.16 -9.54 -5.22
CA HIS A 107 7.44 -8.37 -5.72
C HIS A 107 7.60 -8.27 -7.24
N PHE A 108 6.46 -8.18 -7.94
CA PHE A 108 6.49 -7.92 -9.38
C PHE A 108 7.08 -6.55 -9.68
N ALA A 109 7.87 -6.49 -10.75
CA ALA A 109 8.44 -5.24 -11.25
C ALA A 109 7.46 -4.50 -12.18
N CYS A 110 6.64 -5.23 -12.95
CA CYS A 110 5.84 -4.71 -14.06
C CYS A 110 4.38 -5.20 -14.01
N ALA A 111 3.83 -5.46 -12.81
CA ALA A 111 2.45 -6.00 -12.69
C ALA A 111 1.36 -5.02 -13.16
N ASP A 112 1.70 -3.74 -13.30
CA ASP A 112 0.93 -2.67 -13.90
C ASP A 112 0.91 -2.71 -15.44
N GLU A 113 1.78 -3.50 -16.07
CA GLU A 113 1.75 -3.86 -17.49
C GLU A 113 1.41 -5.36 -17.61
N PRO A 114 0.12 -5.76 -17.71
CA PRO A 114 -0.30 -7.16 -17.53
C PRO A 114 0.42 -8.17 -18.43
N ASP A 115 0.66 -7.77 -19.69
CA ASP A 115 1.28 -8.59 -20.72
C ASP A 115 2.82 -8.56 -20.70
N HIS A 116 3.43 -7.84 -19.75
CA HIS A 116 4.88 -7.75 -19.68
C HIS A 116 5.48 -9.13 -19.32
N PRO A 117 6.40 -9.70 -20.13
CA PRO A 117 6.86 -11.08 -19.99
C PRO A 117 7.61 -11.34 -18.67
N ALA A 118 8.14 -10.30 -18.04
CA ALA A 118 8.74 -10.42 -16.71
C ALA A 118 7.74 -10.92 -15.65
N ASN A 119 6.43 -10.68 -15.81
CA ASN A 119 5.43 -11.15 -14.86
C ASN A 119 5.35 -12.69 -14.85
N ASP A 120 5.33 -13.31 -16.03
CA ASP A 120 5.34 -14.77 -16.14
C ASP A 120 6.64 -15.38 -15.60
N GLU A 121 7.78 -14.76 -15.93
CA GLU A 121 9.08 -15.22 -15.46
C GLU A 121 9.24 -15.08 -13.94
N GLN A 122 8.83 -13.95 -13.36
CA GLN A 122 8.89 -13.74 -11.91
C GLN A 122 7.98 -14.71 -11.15
N GLU A 123 6.80 -15.02 -11.68
CA GLU A 123 5.89 -16.00 -11.07
C GLU A 123 6.42 -17.43 -11.17
N ARG A 124 7.01 -17.81 -12.31
CA ARG A 124 7.68 -19.10 -12.49
C ARG A 124 8.83 -19.26 -11.49
N VAL A 125 9.75 -18.29 -11.44
CA VAL A 125 10.90 -18.31 -10.51
C VAL A 125 10.44 -18.36 -9.06
N PHE A 126 9.37 -17.63 -8.71
CA PHE A 126 8.81 -17.67 -7.36
C PHE A 126 8.27 -19.06 -7.02
N THR A 127 7.48 -19.66 -7.92
CA THR A 127 6.92 -21.01 -7.75
C THR A 127 8.03 -22.05 -7.59
N GLU A 128 9.04 -22.04 -8.46
CA GLU A 128 10.19 -22.96 -8.37
C GLU A 128 10.95 -22.79 -7.05
N SER A 129 11.08 -21.55 -6.55
CA SER A 129 11.72 -21.29 -5.26
C SER A 129 10.92 -21.87 -4.09
N VAL A 130 9.58 -21.79 -4.14
CA VAL A 130 8.70 -22.41 -3.15
C VAL A 130 8.81 -23.94 -3.21
N GLU A 131 8.79 -24.54 -4.39
CA GLU A 131 8.96 -25.99 -4.57
C GLU A 131 10.32 -26.48 -4.03
N GLN A 132 11.39 -25.71 -4.24
CA GLN A 132 12.71 -26.01 -3.67
C GLN A 132 12.71 -25.98 -2.13
N LEU A 133 12.00 -25.02 -1.51
CA LEU A 133 11.86 -24.97 -0.06
C LEU A 133 11.07 -26.18 0.45
N GLU A 134 9.95 -26.52 -0.19
CA GLU A 134 9.12 -27.66 0.18
C GLU A 134 9.90 -28.99 0.05
N ALA A 135 10.66 -29.16 -1.03
CA ALA A 135 11.53 -30.32 -1.23
C ALA A 135 12.66 -30.42 -0.18
N ALA A 136 13.07 -29.30 0.39
CA ALA A 136 14.02 -29.24 1.51
C ALA A 136 13.35 -29.47 2.89
N GLY A 137 12.05 -29.75 2.93
CA GLY A 137 11.29 -29.95 4.17
C GLY A 137 10.84 -28.65 4.85
N ILE A 138 10.97 -27.50 4.18
CA ILE A 138 10.54 -26.19 4.68
C ILE A 138 9.19 -25.87 4.05
N ALA A 139 8.12 -25.99 4.83
CA ALA A 139 6.77 -25.64 4.39
C ALA A 139 6.42 -24.20 4.84
N PRO A 140 6.51 -23.20 3.96
CA PRO A 140 6.18 -21.82 4.34
C PRO A 140 4.69 -21.68 4.63
N ARG A 141 4.35 -20.99 5.72
CA ARG A 141 2.94 -20.80 6.13
C ARG A 141 2.19 -19.78 5.28
N LEU A 142 2.90 -18.84 4.68
CA LEU A 142 2.33 -17.80 3.82
C LEU A 142 3.19 -17.59 2.58
N ARG A 143 2.61 -17.77 1.40
CA ARG A 143 3.22 -17.43 0.11
C ARG A 143 2.50 -16.22 -0.43
N HIS A 144 3.24 -15.17 -0.77
CA HIS A 144 2.62 -13.95 -1.30
C HIS A 144 3.49 -13.22 -2.32
N LEU A 145 2.92 -13.01 -3.50
CA LEU A 145 3.59 -12.32 -4.62
C LEU A 145 2.85 -11.04 -5.01
N ALA A 146 1.52 -11.11 -5.09
CA ALA A 146 0.68 -10.04 -5.59
C ALA A 146 0.81 -8.72 -4.79
N ASN A 147 1.13 -7.64 -5.52
CA ASN A 147 0.89 -6.26 -5.11
C ASN A 147 -0.49 -5.78 -5.60
N SER A 148 -0.85 -4.51 -5.41
CA SER A 148 -2.14 -3.97 -5.86
C SER A 148 -2.49 -4.27 -7.34
N ALA A 149 -1.54 -4.16 -8.27
CA ALA A 149 -1.81 -4.42 -9.68
C ALA A 149 -2.08 -5.90 -9.92
N ALA A 150 -1.19 -6.77 -9.46
CA ALA A 150 -1.35 -8.22 -9.59
C ALA A 150 -2.60 -8.76 -8.85
N THR A 151 -3.00 -8.16 -7.73
CA THR A 151 -4.29 -8.46 -7.08
C THR A 151 -5.46 -8.22 -8.02
N LEU A 152 -5.43 -7.15 -8.80
CA LEU A 152 -6.53 -6.74 -9.68
C LEU A 152 -6.58 -7.53 -10.99
N VAL A 153 -5.43 -7.91 -11.56
CA VAL A 153 -5.38 -8.45 -12.94
C VAL A 153 -4.71 -9.80 -13.08
N ARG A 154 -4.11 -10.36 -12.02
CA ARG A 154 -3.33 -11.61 -12.11
C ARG A 154 -3.68 -12.62 -11.00
N PRO A 155 -4.85 -13.30 -11.10
CA PRO A 155 -5.34 -14.22 -10.08
C PRO A 155 -4.40 -15.37 -9.71
N SER A 156 -3.57 -15.84 -10.64
CA SER A 156 -2.59 -16.90 -10.40
C SER A 156 -1.58 -16.56 -9.30
N SER A 157 -1.33 -15.26 -9.08
CA SER A 157 -0.35 -14.76 -8.11
C SER A 157 -0.91 -14.45 -6.71
N HIS A 158 -2.21 -14.72 -6.47
CA HIS A 158 -2.87 -14.40 -5.20
C HIS A 158 -2.39 -15.26 -4.04
N LEU A 159 -2.11 -16.54 -4.30
CA LEU A 159 -1.55 -17.50 -3.35
C LEU A 159 -2.28 -17.46 -1.99
N ASP A 160 -1.54 -17.37 -0.88
CA ASP A 160 -2.13 -17.39 0.47
C ASP A 160 -2.50 -15.98 0.96
N LEU A 161 -1.86 -14.93 0.42
CA LEU A 161 -2.01 -13.56 0.88
C LEU A 161 -1.71 -12.55 -0.23
N VAL A 162 -2.56 -11.54 -0.38
CA VAL A 162 -2.35 -10.40 -1.28
C VAL A 162 -1.94 -9.14 -0.53
N ARG A 163 -1.02 -8.35 -1.10
CA ARG A 163 -0.53 -7.09 -0.49
C ARG A 163 -1.07 -5.88 -1.24
N VAL A 164 -2.08 -5.23 -0.68
CA VAL A 164 -2.75 -4.09 -1.32
C VAL A 164 -2.28 -2.77 -0.73
N GLY A 165 -1.58 -1.97 -1.53
CA GLY A 165 -1.13 -0.62 -1.18
C GLY A 165 -2.00 0.42 -1.85
N ILE A 166 -1.50 1.00 -2.94
CA ILE A 166 -2.07 2.15 -3.65
C ILE A 166 -3.57 1.99 -3.99
N ALA A 167 -4.00 0.78 -4.36
CA ALA A 167 -5.40 0.51 -4.67
C ALA A 167 -6.33 0.63 -3.45
N SER A 168 -5.86 0.34 -2.23
CA SER A 168 -6.68 0.52 -1.02
C SER A 168 -7.00 2.00 -0.75
N TYR A 169 -6.13 2.91 -1.20
CA TYR A 169 -6.34 4.37 -1.15
C TYR A 169 -7.18 4.90 -2.33
N GLY A 170 -7.73 4.00 -3.15
CA GLY A 170 -8.63 4.36 -4.23
C GLY A 170 -7.95 4.80 -5.52
N ILE A 171 -6.65 4.52 -5.65
CA ILE A 171 -5.84 4.95 -6.78
C ILE A 171 -5.43 3.70 -7.58
N SER A 172 -5.75 3.70 -8.87
CA SER A 172 -5.30 2.63 -9.78
C SER A 172 -3.76 2.58 -9.78
N PRO A 173 -3.13 1.39 -9.72
CA PRO A 173 -1.67 1.26 -9.77
C PRO A 173 -1.02 1.95 -10.97
N ASP A 174 -1.70 1.93 -12.11
CA ASP A 174 -1.35 2.71 -13.30
C ASP A 174 -2.64 3.25 -13.96
N ALA A 175 -2.55 4.42 -14.60
CA ALA A 175 -3.71 5.08 -15.20
C ALA A 175 -4.28 4.35 -16.42
N ALA A 176 -3.45 3.60 -17.15
CA ALA A 176 -3.84 2.80 -18.31
C ALA A 176 -4.32 1.39 -17.92
N LEU A 177 -3.94 0.90 -16.73
CA LEU A 177 -4.33 -0.42 -16.25
C LEU A 177 -5.85 -0.56 -16.14
N GLN A 178 -6.43 -1.43 -16.97
CA GLN A 178 -7.86 -1.74 -16.93
C GLN A 178 -8.12 -2.83 -15.89
N HIS A 179 -9.04 -2.56 -14.96
CA HIS A 179 -9.47 -3.52 -13.95
C HIS A 179 -10.97 -3.40 -13.63
N GLY A 180 -11.61 -4.49 -13.22
CA GLY A 180 -13.05 -4.54 -12.95
C GLY A 180 -13.49 -3.98 -11.59
N VAL A 181 -12.55 -3.48 -10.77
CA VAL A 181 -12.82 -3.00 -9.41
C VAL A 181 -13.06 -1.48 -9.40
N ALA A 182 -14.18 -1.05 -8.83
CA ALA A 182 -14.50 0.37 -8.66
C ALA A 182 -13.77 0.95 -7.44
N LEU A 183 -12.60 1.54 -7.67
CA LEU A 183 -11.81 2.21 -6.65
C LEU A 183 -12.22 3.68 -6.51
N ARG A 184 -12.30 4.18 -5.27
CA ARG A 184 -12.66 5.56 -4.97
C ARG A 184 -11.55 6.26 -4.19
N PRO A 185 -11.00 7.40 -4.66
CA PRO A 185 -9.93 8.12 -3.97
C PRO A 185 -10.30 8.47 -2.53
N VAL A 186 -9.38 8.18 -1.60
CA VAL A 186 -9.60 8.34 -0.15
C VAL A 186 -9.23 9.75 0.34
N MET A 187 -8.25 10.40 -0.28
CA MET A 187 -7.78 11.74 0.12
C MET A 187 -8.36 12.83 -0.77
N THR A 188 -8.81 13.92 -0.14
CA THR A 188 -9.12 15.20 -0.81
C THR A 188 -8.26 16.31 -0.22
N LEU A 189 -7.39 16.92 -1.02
CA LEU A 189 -6.65 18.13 -0.64
C LEU A 189 -7.52 19.37 -0.92
N ARG A 190 -7.85 20.14 0.12
CA ARG A 190 -8.63 21.38 -0.01
C ARG A 190 -7.95 22.56 0.65
N GLY A 191 -8.19 23.76 0.13
CA GLY A 191 -7.68 25.00 0.69
C GLY A 191 -8.65 26.15 0.45
N ARG A 192 -8.55 27.20 1.27
CA ARG A 192 -9.44 28.37 1.18
C ARG A 192 -8.80 29.48 0.35
N ALA A 193 -9.59 30.18 -0.45
CA ALA A 193 -9.10 31.41 -1.08
C ALA A 193 -8.82 32.46 0.00
N VAL A 194 -7.58 32.97 0.07
CA VAL A 194 -7.17 34.00 1.03
C VAL A 194 -7.44 35.41 0.50
N SER A 195 -7.29 35.60 -0.81
CA SER A 195 -7.42 36.90 -1.46
C SER A 195 -7.93 36.71 -2.88
N VAL A 196 -8.84 37.59 -3.28
CA VAL A 196 -9.33 37.69 -4.66
C VAL A 196 -9.15 39.14 -5.10
N LYS A 197 -8.48 39.34 -6.24
CA LYS A 197 -8.24 40.68 -6.80
C LYS A 197 -8.30 40.62 -8.32
N ARG A 198 -8.77 41.71 -8.94
CA ARG A 198 -8.63 41.94 -10.39
C ARG A 198 -7.28 42.61 -10.64
N VAL A 199 -6.61 42.21 -11.71
CA VAL A 199 -5.33 42.79 -12.15
C VAL A 199 -5.43 43.16 -13.63
N PRO A 200 -4.79 44.25 -14.09
CA PRO A 200 -4.84 44.68 -15.48
C PRO A 200 -4.07 43.72 -16.39
N ALA A 201 -4.31 43.81 -17.70
CA ALA A 201 -3.51 43.16 -18.74
C ALA A 201 -2.02 43.57 -18.64
N GLY A 202 -1.12 42.67 -19.01
CA GLY A 202 0.33 42.88 -18.95
C GLY A 202 0.93 42.77 -17.54
N ARG A 203 0.19 42.27 -16.54
CA ARG A 203 0.68 42.14 -15.16
C ARG A 203 1.33 40.78 -14.94
N GLY A 204 2.61 40.80 -14.56
CA GLY A 204 3.32 39.60 -14.10
C GLY A 204 2.74 39.03 -12.81
N VAL A 205 2.61 37.70 -12.75
CA VAL A 205 2.15 36.93 -11.58
C VAL A 205 3.26 35.99 -11.11
N SER A 206 3.42 35.86 -9.79
CA SER A 206 4.44 35.04 -9.12
C SER A 206 5.89 35.52 -9.35
N TYR A 207 6.85 34.84 -8.74
CA TYR A 207 8.28 35.14 -8.90
C TYR A 207 8.72 35.00 -10.36
N GLY A 208 9.57 35.91 -10.82
CA GLY A 208 10.10 35.91 -12.19
C GLY A 208 9.10 36.30 -13.28
N HIS A 209 7.82 36.54 -12.94
CA HIS A 209 6.76 36.92 -13.88
C HIS A 209 6.66 36.00 -15.12
N THR A 210 6.83 34.69 -14.92
CA THR A 210 6.73 33.70 -16.01
C THR A 210 5.30 33.53 -16.54
N TYR A 211 4.31 33.99 -15.78
CA TYR A 211 2.94 34.21 -16.24
C TYR A 211 2.64 35.71 -16.28
N VAL A 212 1.99 36.15 -17.36
CA VAL A 212 1.52 37.53 -17.57
C VAL A 212 0.05 37.47 -17.98
N THR A 213 -0.77 38.36 -17.41
CA THR A 213 -2.20 38.46 -17.72
C THR A 213 -2.45 39.05 -19.10
N ASP A 214 -3.48 38.56 -19.78
CA ASP A 214 -3.97 39.10 -21.07
C ASP A 214 -4.96 40.26 -20.90
#